data_AF-A0A1Y3KS16-F1
#
_entry.id   AF-A0A1Y3KS16-F1
#
_cell.length_a   1.000
_cell.length_b   1.000
_cell.length_c   1.000
_cell.angle_alpha   90.00
_cell.angle_beta   90.00
_cell.angle_gamma   90.00
#
_symmetry.space_group_name_H-M   'P 1'
#
loop_
_entity.id
_entity.type
_entity.pdbx_description
1 polymer ?
#
loop_
_entity_poly.entity_id
_entity_poly.type
_entity_poly.pdbx_seq_one_letter_code
_entity_poly.pdbx_strand_id
1 'polypeptide(L)'
;MKDKPAKPGVPTPAAYLNVRSAISGLRGRDLLSTVHQLGRHGLRHPLHTARHLLALGGQLGRVMLGDTPYQPSPRDTRFNDPAWQLNPLYRRGLQAYLAWQQQTCQWIDESQLDDDDRARAHFVFSLLNDAMSPSNTLLNPAAVKELLNSGGLSLVRGLNHLLDDLRHNDGLPRQVNPDAFEVGRNLASTAGAVVFRNELLELIQYRPMSEKQYARPLLVVPPQINKFYIFDLSPTNSFVQYALKNGLQTFMISWRNPDARHREWGLSSYVAAVEEAMNVCRSITGSRDVNLLGACAGGLTIAALQGHLQAKRQMRRVHSATYLVSLLDSQFDSPASLFADEQTLEAAKRRSYQQGVLEGREMARVFAWMRPNDLIWNYFVNNYLLGKAPPAFDILYWNNDNSRLPAALHGDLLDFFKFNPLTHADGLEVCGTPIDLHKVTVDSFHVAGSNDHITPWDAVYRSALLLGGERRFVLANSGHVQSILNPPGHPKAHFVENPRLSSDPRAWYHDAQKVEGSWWPQWLDWIQARSGAQRETRLSLGSANYPPMDPAPGTYVLVR
;
A
#
# COMPACT_ATOMS: atom_id res chain seq x y z
N MET A 1 -19.19 -27.05 31.06
CA MET A 1 -18.47 -26.84 29.78
C MET A 1 -18.07 -25.38 29.74
N LYS A 2 -16.77 -25.07 29.86
CA LYS A 2 -16.29 -23.68 29.75
C LYS A 2 -16.33 -23.32 28.27
N ASP A 3 -17.09 -22.28 27.92
CA ASP A 3 -17.15 -21.75 26.57
C ASP A 3 -15.74 -21.43 26.09
N LYS A 4 -15.33 -22.09 25.00
CA LYS A 4 -14.13 -21.69 24.26
C LYS A 4 -14.36 -20.24 23.81
N PRO A 5 -13.40 -19.33 24.01
CA PRO A 5 -13.52 -17.99 23.44
C PRO A 5 -13.73 -18.12 21.94
N ALA A 6 -14.75 -17.44 21.42
CA ALA A 6 -15.03 -17.41 19.99
C ALA A 6 -13.74 -17.04 19.23
N LYS A 7 -13.33 -17.89 18.27
CA LYS A 7 -12.19 -17.58 17.42
C LYS A 7 -12.44 -16.21 16.76
N PRO A 8 -11.43 -15.32 16.68
CA PRO A 8 -11.59 -14.07 15.95
C PRO A 8 -12.06 -14.38 14.52
N GLY A 9 -13.13 -13.69 14.09
CA GLY A 9 -13.70 -13.88 12.75
C GLY A 9 -12.67 -13.65 11.65
N VAL A 10 -12.93 -14.22 10.47
CA VAL A 10 -12.12 -13.97 9.27
C VAL A 10 -12.00 -12.45 9.06
N PRO A 11 -10.79 -11.89 8.88
CA PRO A 11 -10.62 -10.48 8.56
C PRO A 11 -11.37 -10.18 7.27
N THR A 12 -12.46 -9.42 7.37
CA THR A 12 -13.20 -8.96 6.20
C THR A 12 -12.36 -7.89 5.50
N PRO A 13 -12.11 -8.00 4.18
CA PRO A 13 -11.50 -6.93 3.41
C PRO A 13 -12.26 -5.62 3.65
N ALA A 14 -11.53 -4.53 3.88
CA ALA A 14 -12.16 -3.23 4.05
C ALA A 14 -12.83 -2.82 2.72
N ALA A 15 -14.11 -2.45 2.75
CA ALA A 15 -14.92 -2.13 1.57
C ALA A 15 -14.57 -0.76 0.95
N TYR A 16 -13.31 -0.57 0.56
CA TYR A 16 -12.80 0.70 0.03
C TYR A 16 -12.04 0.51 -1.29
N LEU A 17 -11.70 1.65 -1.91
CA LEU A 17 -10.85 1.77 -3.10
C LEU A 17 -9.51 1.00 -2.95
N ASN A 18 -9.01 0.43 -4.04
CA ASN A 18 -7.86 -0.48 -4.07
C ASN A 18 -6.75 -0.07 -5.06
N VAL A 19 -5.66 -0.85 -5.17
CA VAL A 19 -4.55 -0.56 -6.10
C VAL A 19 -5.00 -0.41 -7.56
N ARG A 20 -5.99 -1.20 -8.02
CA ARG A 20 -6.55 -1.09 -9.37
C ARG A 20 -7.13 0.30 -9.61
N SER A 21 -7.83 0.86 -8.62
CA SER A 21 -8.42 2.20 -8.70
C SER A 21 -7.38 3.33 -8.68
N ALA A 22 -6.26 3.14 -7.96
CA ALA A 22 -5.16 4.09 -7.95
C ALA A 22 -4.45 4.16 -9.30
N ILE A 23 -4.37 3.03 -10.00
CA ILE A 23 -3.73 2.92 -11.31
C ILE A 23 -4.69 3.38 -12.42
N SER A 24 -5.98 3.02 -12.38
CA SER A 24 -6.96 3.49 -13.37
C SER A 24 -7.27 4.98 -13.27
N GLY A 25 -7.04 5.57 -12.09
CA GLY A 25 -7.52 6.91 -11.74
C GLY A 25 -9.03 6.94 -11.48
N LEU A 26 -9.49 7.96 -10.76
CA LEU A 26 -10.91 8.31 -10.61
C LEU A 26 -11.17 9.61 -11.36
N ARG A 27 -12.12 9.64 -12.30
CA ARG A 27 -12.46 10.90 -12.96
C ARG A 27 -13.42 11.70 -12.09
N GLY A 28 -13.14 13.00 -11.92
CA GLY A 28 -14.10 13.93 -11.30
C GLY A 28 -15.44 14.01 -12.05
N ARG A 29 -15.45 13.72 -13.36
CA ARG A 29 -16.68 13.60 -14.16
C ARG A 29 -17.58 12.45 -13.70
N ASP A 30 -17.01 11.33 -13.26
CA ASP A 30 -17.77 10.13 -12.87
C ASP A 30 -18.36 10.30 -11.46
N LEU A 31 -17.66 11.05 -10.58
CA LEU A 31 -18.20 11.47 -9.29
C LEU A 31 -19.36 12.47 -9.47
N LEU A 32 -19.19 13.48 -10.32
CA LEU A 32 -20.23 14.46 -10.61
C LEU A 32 -21.44 13.85 -11.30
N SER A 33 -21.25 12.88 -12.20
CA SER A 33 -22.36 12.17 -12.84
C SER A 33 -23.13 11.34 -11.82
N THR A 34 -22.45 10.67 -10.88
CA THR A 34 -23.09 9.91 -9.80
C THR A 34 -23.91 10.83 -8.89
N VAL A 35 -23.36 11.99 -8.49
CA VAL A 35 -24.11 13.01 -7.72
C VAL A 35 -25.32 13.51 -8.51
N HIS A 36 -25.17 13.78 -9.80
CA HIS A 36 -26.26 14.23 -10.66
C HIS A 36 -27.35 13.16 -10.83
N GLN A 37 -26.96 11.89 -10.97
CA GLN A 37 -27.88 10.75 -11.03
C GLN A 37 -28.66 10.60 -9.72
N LEU A 38 -28.00 10.70 -8.56
CA LEU A 38 -28.67 10.67 -7.26
C LEU A 38 -29.68 11.82 -7.12
N GLY A 39 -29.29 13.04 -7.53
CA GLY A 39 -30.20 14.19 -7.55
C GLY A 39 -31.41 13.96 -8.46
N ARG A 40 -31.20 13.45 -9.67
CA ARG A 40 -32.30 13.11 -10.60
C ARG A 40 -33.18 11.98 -10.07
N HIS A 41 -32.60 10.98 -9.42
CA HIS A 41 -33.36 9.88 -8.81
C HIS A 41 -34.25 10.40 -7.69
N GLY A 42 -33.72 11.24 -6.81
CA GLY A 42 -34.50 11.90 -5.75
C GLY A 42 -35.67 12.73 -6.28
N LEU A 43 -35.48 13.42 -7.40
CA LEU A 43 -36.53 14.17 -8.10
C LEU A 43 -37.57 13.27 -8.79
N ARG A 44 -37.16 12.12 -9.33
CA ARG A 44 -38.04 11.16 -10.03
C ARG A 44 -38.86 10.29 -9.08
N HIS A 45 -38.39 10.09 -7.85
CA HIS A 45 -39.09 9.32 -6.82
C HIS A 45 -39.46 10.20 -5.61
N PRO A 46 -40.34 11.19 -5.79
CA PRO A 46 -40.63 12.19 -4.76
C PRO A 46 -41.27 11.59 -3.49
N LEU A 47 -42.08 10.54 -3.63
CA LEU A 47 -42.69 9.84 -2.49
C LEU A 47 -41.65 9.10 -1.63
N HIS A 48 -40.66 8.48 -2.28
CA HIS A 48 -39.54 7.82 -1.60
C HIS A 48 -38.73 8.84 -0.80
N THR A 49 -38.27 9.90 -1.49
CA THR A 49 -37.52 10.99 -0.87
C THR A 49 -38.29 11.66 0.27
N ALA A 50 -39.58 11.96 0.08
CA ALA A 50 -40.41 12.57 1.12
C ALA A 50 -40.55 11.66 2.35
N ARG A 51 -40.71 10.34 2.17
CA ARG A 51 -40.76 9.37 3.28
C ARG A 51 -39.49 9.41 4.12
N HIS A 52 -38.32 9.39 3.47
CA HIS A 52 -37.04 9.42 4.19
C HIS A 52 -36.76 10.78 4.83
N LEU A 53 -37.18 11.88 4.22
CA LEU A 53 -37.09 13.22 4.83
C LEU A 53 -38.00 13.37 6.06
N LEU A 54 -39.22 12.83 6.01
CA LEU A 54 -40.13 12.80 7.17
C LEU A 54 -39.56 11.95 8.31
N ALA A 55 -39.00 10.78 7.99
CA ALA A 55 -38.33 9.93 8.97
C ALA A 55 -37.10 10.64 9.60
N LEU A 56 -36.28 11.32 8.78
CA LEU A 56 -35.17 12.14 9.27
C LEU A 56 -35.68 13.25 10.20
N GLY A 57 -36.73 13.97 9.80
CA GLY A 57 -37.33 15.03 10.61
C GLY A 57 -37.82 14.53 11.97
N GLY A 58 -38.46 13.36 11.99
CA GLY A 58 -38.86 12.69 13.24
C GLY A 58 -37.68 12.31 14.13
N GLN A 59 -36.61 11.76 13.55
CA GLN A 59 -35.36 11.44 14.26
C GLN A 59 -34.69 12.71 14.83
N LEU A 60 -34.57 13.76 14.02
CA LEU A 60 -34.01 15.04 14.45
C LEU A 60 -34.84 15.69 15.56
N GLY A 61 -36.17 15.57 15.51
CA GLY A 61 -37.06 16.00 16.59
C GLY A 61 -36.75 15.29 17.92
N ARG A 62 -36.58 13.97 17.90
CA ARG A 62 -36.16 13.18 19.08
C ARG A 62 -34.78 13.59 19.60
N VAL A 63 -33.83 13.80 18.69
CA VAL A 63 -32.48 14.29 19.04
C VAL A 63 -32.56 15.65 19.74
N MET A 64 -33.38 16.58 19.25
CA MET A 64 -33.59 17.89 19.88
C MET A 64 -34.22 17.77 21.28
N LEU A 65 -35.11 16.80 21.48
CA LEU A 65 -35.68 16.47 22.79
C LEU A 65 -34.66 15.82 23.75
N GLY A 66 -33.49 15.39 23.25
CA GLY A 66 -32.39 14.87 24.05
C GLY A 66 -32.17 13.37 23.93
N ASP A 67 -32.93 12.67 23.07
CA ASP A 67 -32.75 11.25 22.83
C ASP A 67 -31.40 10.98 22.16
N THR A 68 -30.84 9.80 22.45
CA THR A 68 -29.58 9.31 21.86
C THR A 68 -29.79 7.98 21.14
N PRO A 69 -30.55 7.99 20.02
CA PRO A 69 -30.92 6.75 19.33
C PRO A 69 -29.73 6.01 18.69
N TYR A 70 -28.58 6.68 18.47
CA TYR A 70 -27.45 6.14 17.72
C TYR A 70 -26.16 6.11 18.54
N GLN A 71 -25.37 5.06 18.36
CA GLN A 71 -24.03 4.93 18.93
C GLN A 71 -23.00 5.12 17.81
N PRO A 72 -21.97 5.96 18.00
CA PRO A 72 -20.87 6.03 17.04
C PRO A 72 -20.15 4.67 16.96
N SER A 73 -19.63 4.34 15.78
CA SER A 73 -18.86 3.11 15.60
C SER A 73 -17.67 3.08 16.56
N PRO A 74 -17.42 1.97 17.29
CA PRO A 74 -16.25 1.85 18.17
C PRO A 74 -14.90 2.00 17.45
N ARG A 75 -14.89 1.90 16.11
CA ARG A 75 -13.71 2.09 15.26
C ARG A 75 -13.49 3.55 14.83
N ASP A 76 -14.49 4.43 15.01
CA ASP A 76 -14.40 5.84 14.62
C ASP A 76 -13.83 6.68 15.78
N THR A 77 -12.52 6.92 15.71
CA THR A 77 -11.78 7.62 16.76
C THR A 77 -12.08 9.13 16.81
N ARG A 78 -12.75 9.70 15.80
CA ARG A 78 -13.09 11.13 15.72
C ARG A 78 -13.98 11.58 16.89
N PHE A 79 -14.77 10.66 17.43
CA PHE A 79 -15.74 10.92 18.49
C PHE A 79 -15.27 10.47 19.89
N ASN A 80 -13.96 10.23 20.07
CA ASN A 80 -13.38 9.80 21.35
C ASN A 80 -13.34 10.88 22.44
N ASP A 81 -13.44 12.18 22.08
CA ASP A 81 -13.45 13.24 23.09
C ASP A 81 -14.71 13.12 23.98
N PRO A 82 -14.56 13.07 25.32
CA PRO A 82 -15.70 12.96 26.23
C PRO A 82 -16.76 14.04 26.04
N ALA A 83 -16.42 15.21 25.48
CA ALA A 83 -17.37 16.28 25.20
C ALA A 83 -18.52 15.83 24.29
N TRP A 84 -18.27 14.93 23.33
CA TRP A 84 -19.31 14.36 22.47
C TRP A 84 -20.39 13.60 23.24
N GLN A 85 -20.02 13.03 24.38
CA GLN A 85 -20.95 12.29 25.24
C GLN A 85 -21.46 13.15 26.38
N LEU A 86 -20.65 14.00 27.00
CA LEU A 86 -20.98 14.69 28.24
C LEU A 86 -21.70 16.04 28.02
N ASN A 87 -21.40 16.75 26.92
CA ASN A 87 -22.01 18.05 26.65
C ASN A 87 -23.30 17.90 25.82
N PRO A 88 -24.45 18.43 26.29
CA PRO A 88 -25.72 18.30 25.58
C PRO A 88 -25.72 18.84 24.14
N LEU A 89 -25.00 19.92 23.86
CA LEU A 89 -24.94 20.51 22.50
C LEU A 89 -24.13 19.62 21.56
N TYR A 90 -22.94 19.18 21.97
CA TYR A 90 -22.12 18.27 21.17
C TYR A 90 -22.79 16.91 20.97
N ARG A 91 -23.45 16.39 22.02
CA ARG A 91 -24.22 15.16 21.94
C ARG A 91 -25.34 15.26 20.90
N ARG A 92 -26.12 16.34 20.91
CA ARG A 92 -27.18 16.57 19.91
C ARG A 92 -26.63 16.72 18.50
N GLY A 93 -25.53 17.45 18.34
CA GLY A 93 -24.85 17.60 17.04
C GLY A 93 -24.36 16.25 16.48
N LEU A 94 -23.73 15.42 17.32
CA LEU A 94 -23.32 14.07 16.95
C LEU A 94 -24.51 13.19 16.55
N GLN A 95 -25.59 13.20 17.34
CA GLN A 95 -26.78 12.41 17.04
C GLN A 95 -27.47 12.87 15.75
N ALA A 96 -27.52 14.18 15.48
CA ALA A 96 -28.07 14.71 14.23
C ALA A 96 -27.25 14.25 13.01
N TYR A 97 -25.92 14.25 13.13
CA TYR A 97 -25.01 13.73 12.11
C TYR A 97 -25.19 12.22 11.88
N LEU A 98 -25.27 11.42 12.95
CA LEU A 98 -25.49 9.96 12.84
C LEU A 98 -26.87 9.64 12.25
N ALA A 99 -27.91 10.39 12.63
CA ALA A 99 -29.25 10.26 12.06
C ALA A 99 -29.25 10.55 10.55
N TRP A 100 -28.61 11.65 10.13
CA TRP A 100 -28.42 11.98 8.71
C TRP A 100 -27.70 10.86 7.96
N GLN A 101 -26.59 10.36 8.52
CA GLN A 101 -25.79 9.30 7.92
C GLN A 101 -26.63 8.04 7.71
N GLN A 102 -27.28 7.55 8.76
CA GLN A 102 -28.06 6.32 8.71
C GLN A 102 -29.27 6.46 7.77
N GLN A 103 -29.99 7.58 7.84
CA GLN A 103 -31.19 7.78 7.04
C GLN A 103 -30.86 7.92 5.55
N THR A 104 -29.73 8.54 5.21
CA THR A 104 -29.29 8.66 3.83
C THR A 104 -28.80 7.32 3.28
N CYS A 105 -28.07 6.52 4.07
CA CYS A 105 -27.72 5.15 3.68
C CYS A 105 -28.99 4.31 3.41
N GLN A 106 -29.99 4.38 4.28
CA GLN A 106 -31.28 3.71 4.07
C GLN A 106 -32.00 4.20 2.81
N TRP A 107 -31.95 5.50 2.51
CA TRP A 107 -32.53 6.05 1.29
C TRP A 107 -31.86 5.47 0.03
N ILE A 108 -30.52 5.29 0.05
CA ILE A 108 -29.75 4.65 -1.02
C ILE A 108 -30.09 3.16 -1.09
N ASP A 109 -30.15 2.44 0.02
CA ASP A 109 -30.44 1.00 0.07
C ASP A 109 -31.86 0.66 -0.40
N GLU A 110 -32.82 1.53 -0.15
CA GLU A 110 -34.20 1.33 -0.55
C GLU A 110 -34.52 2.00 -1.91
N SER A 111 -33.52 2.60 -2.56
CA SER A 111 -33.67 3.16 -3.90
C SER A 111 -33.79 2.06 -4.96
N GLN A 112 -34.43 2.39 -6.09
CA GLN A 112 -34.53 1.49 -7.25
C GLN A 112 -33.28 1.56 -8.16
N LEU A 113 -32.13 1.88 -7.58
CA LEU A 113 -30.85 1.82 -8.29
C LEU A 113 -30.43 0.37 -8.46
N ASP A 114 -29.76 0.08 -9.58
CA ASP A 114 -29.06 -1.19 -9.76
C ASP A 114 -27.93 -1.32 -8.71
N ASP A 115 -27.42 -2.55 -8.54
CA ASP A 115 -26.45 -2.86 -7.49
C ASP A 115 -25.15 -2.05 -7.65
N ASP A 116 -24.74 -1.78 -8.89
CA ASP A 116 -23.53 -1.04 -9.21
C ASP A 116 -23.68 0.46 -8.90
N ASP A 117 -24.76 1.11 -9.35
CA ASP A 117 -25.07 2.51 -9.06
C ASP A 117 -25.28 2.73 -7.57
N ARG A 118 -25.88 1.76 -6.86
CA ARG A 118 -26.05 1.81 -5.41
C ARG A 118 -24.70 1.77 -4.70
N ALA A 119 -23.79 0.89 -5.10
CA ALA A 119 -22.44 0.83 -4.54
C ALA A 119 -21.64 2.13 -4.82
N ARG A 120 -21.75 2.69 -6.05
CA ARG A 120 -21.19 4.00 -6.40
C ARG A 120 -21.77 5.12 -5.54
N ALA A 121 -23.08 5.12 -5.30
CA ALA A 121 -23.77 6.09 -4.49
C ALA A 121 -23.32 6.07 -3.03
N HIS A 122 -23.22 4.88 -2.43
CA HIS A 122 -22.67 4.70 -1.08
C HIS A 122 -21.24 5.22 -0.96
N PHE A 123 -20.41 4.93 -1.96
CA PHE A 123 -19.05 5.43 -2.01
C PHE A 123 -19.01 6.98 -2.03
N VAL A 124 -19.72 7.62 -2.96
CA VAL A 124 -19.78 9.10 -3.05
C VAL A 124 -20.37 9.72 -1.78
N PHE A 125 -21.43 9.11 -1.24
CA PHE A 125 -22.04 9.57 0.01
C PHE A 125 -21.05 9.50 1.17
N SER A 126 -20.27 8.43 1.29
CA SER A 126 -19.26 8.31 2.35
C SER A 126 -18.26 9.46 2.32
N LEU A 127 -17.77 9.85 1.13
CA LEU A 127 -16.83 10.97 0.95
C LEU A 127 -17.42 12.31 1.39
N LEU A 128 -18.66 12.60 0.96
CA LEU A 128 -19.36 13.85 1.30
C LEU A 128 -19.74 13.89 2.78
N ASN A 129 -20.24 12.78 3.32
CA ASN A 129 -20.66 12.67 4.71
C ASN A 129 -19.47 12.88 5.65
N ASP A 130 -18.30 12.28 5.35
CA ASP A 130 -17.09 12.51 6.13
C ASP A 130 -16.61 13.97 6.06
N ALA A 131 -16.72 14.62 4.90
CA ALA A 131 -16.39 16.04 4.77
C ALA A 131 -17.29 16.97 5.62
N MET A 132 -18.56 16.60 5.80
CA MET A 132 -19.52 17.34 6.63
C MET A 132 -19.50 16.93 8.11
N SER A 133 -18.62 15.99 8.51
CA SER A 133 -18.55 15.54 9.89
C SER A 133 -18.25 16.70 10.83
N PRO A 134 -18.99 16.87 11.95
CA PRO A 134 -18.79 18.00 12.86
C PRO A 134 -17.39 17.98 13.50
N SER A 135 -16.78 16.79 13.61
CA SER A 135 -15.40 16.61 14.06
C SER A 135 -14.34 17.19 13.11
N ASN A 136 -14.68 17.44 11.84
CA ASN A 136 -13.78 18.01 10.84
C ASN A 136 -13.94 19.53 10.68
N THR A 137 -14.74 20.16 11.55
CA THR A 137 -15.01 21.60 11.54
C THR A 137 -14.47 22.27 12.81
N LEU A 138 -14.56 23.60 12.89
CA LEU A 138 -14.25 24.35 14.12
C LEU A 138 -15.13 23.96 15.33
N LEU A 139 -16.22 23.21 15.11
CA LEU A 139 -17.02 22.59 16.17
C LEU A 139 -16.33 21.37 16.80
N ASN A 140 -15.10 21.01 16.41
CA ASN A 140 -14.38 19.95 17.08
C ASN A 140 -14.06 20.37 18.54
N PRO A 141 -14.47 19.62 19.57
CA PRO A 141 -14.20 19.95 20.97
C PRO A 141 -12.71 20.14 21.28
N ALA A 142 -11.84 19.35 20.65
CA ALA A 142 -10.39 19.50 20.81
C ALA A 142 -9.89 20.81 20.20
N ALA A 143 -10.46 21.23 19.06
CA ALA A 143 -10.11 22.50 18.42
C ALA A 143 -10.55 23.70 19.26
N VAL A 144 -11.76 23.66 19.84
CA VAL A 144 -12.25 24.72 20.74
C VAL A 144 -11.40 24.79 22.02
N LYS A 145 -11.05 23.64 22.62
CA LYS A 145 -10.15 23.60 23.79
C LYS A 145 -8.79 24.20 23.48
N GLU A 146 -8.18 23.82 22.35
CA GLU A 146 -6.85 24.31 21.95
C GLU A 146 -6.88 25.79 21.58
N LEU A 147 -7.97 26.26 20.95
CA LEU A 147 -8.19 27.69 20.70
C LEU A 147 -8.15 28.50 21.99
N LEU A 148 -8.86 28.05 23.02
CA LEU A 148 -8.88 28.71 24.33
C LEU A 148 -7.53 28.60 25.04
N ASN A 149 -6.93 27.41 25.08
CA ASN A 149 -5.65 27.16 25.76
C ASN A 149 -4.49 27.95 25.16
N SER A 150 -4.48 28.12 23.84
CA SER A 150 -3.43 28.84 23.11
C SER A 150 -3.72 30.34 22.96
N GLY A 151 -4.86 30.83 23.46
CA GLY A 151 -5.29 32.23 23.32
C GLY A 151 -5.45 32.68 21.86
N GLY A 152 -5.83 31.78 20.94
CA GLY A 152 -5.95 32.09 19.50
C GLY A 152 -4.74 31.73 18.64
N LEU A 153 -3.58 31.45 19.24
CA LEU A 153 -2.35 31.17 18.48
C LEU A 153 -2.42 29.86 17.68
N SER A 154 -3.25 28.88 18.07
CA SER A 154 -3.47 27.66 17.29
C SER A 154 -4.10 27.95 15.92
N LEU A 155 -5.10 28.82 15.86
CA LEU A 155 -5.76 29.20 14.59
C LEU A 155 -4.84 30.01 13.68
N VAL A 156 -4.03 30.91 14.25
CA VAL A 156 -3.04 31.67 13.45
C VAL A 156 -2.02 30.73 12.83
N ARG A 157 -1.48 29.78 13.61
CA ARG A 157 -0.57 28.74 13.10
C ARG A 157 -1.26 27.87 12.04
N GLY A 158 -2.50 27.47 12.30
CA GLY A 158 -3.28 26.65 11.37
C GLY A 158 -3.61 27.34 10.05
N LEU A 159 -3.93 28.64 10.07
CA LEU A 159 -4.13 29.44 8.87
C LEU A 159 -2.83 29.58 8.07
N ASN A 160 -1.69 29.78 8.75
CA ASN A 160 -0.38 29.80 8.09
C ASN A 160 -0.08 28.44 7.42
N HIS A 161 -0.35 27.32 8.09
CA HIS A 161 -0.23 25.99 7.49
C HIS A 161 -1.13 25.82 6.26
N LEU A 162 -2.40 26.26 6.34
CA LEU A 162 -3.33 26.20 5.21
C LEU A 162 -2.86 27.03 4.02
N LEU A 163 -2.39 28.26 4.26
CA LEU A 163 -1.87 29.13 3.21
C LEU A 163 -0.59 28.57 2.57
N ASP A 164 0.28 27.96 3.37
CA ASP A 164 1.48 27.29 2.87
C ASP A 164 1.13 26.06 2.01
N ASP A 165 0.17 25.26 2.46
CA ASP A 165 -0.30 24.07 1.73
C ASP A 165 -1.08 24.42 0.45
N LEU A 166 -1.85 25.50 0.44
CA LEU A 166 -2.49 26.02 -0.78
C LEU A 166 -1.48 26.45 -1.84
N ARG A 167 -0.31 26.94 -1.42
CA ARG A 167 0.75 27.38 -2.32
C ARG A 167 1.68 26.26 -2.77
N HIS A 168 2.01 25.35 -1.86
CA HIS A 168 3.10 24.40 -2.06
C HIS A 168 2.67 22.92 -2.05
N ASN A 169 1.40 22.62 -1.73
CA ASN A 169 0.88 21.25 -1.60
C ASN A 169 -0.52 21.07 -2.20
N ASP A 170 -0.88 21.85 -3.23
CA ASP A 170 -2.16 21.79 -3.96
C ASP A 170 -3.41 21.87 -3.06
N GLY A 171 -3.31 22.49 -1.88
CA GLY A 171 -4.41 22.64 -0.93
C GLY A 171 -4.72 21.39 -0.09
N LEU A 172 -3.87 20.35 -0.14
CA LEU A 172 -3.99 19.19 0.75
C LEU A 172 -3.15 19.40 2.03
N PRO A 173 -3.60 18.90 3.20
CA PRO A 173 -2.82 18.99 4.43
C PRO A 173 -1.53 18.16 4.34
N ARG A 174 -0.40 18.80 4.64
CA ARG A 174 0.89 18.09 4.74
C ARG A 174 0.84 17.00 5.80
N GLN A 175 1.25 15.80 5.42
CA GLN A 175 1.26 14.64 6.33
C GLN A 175 2.58 14.50 7.11
N VAL A 176 3.66 15.11 6.63
CA VAL A 176 5.00 14.97 7.18
C VAL A 176 5.79 16.27 7.04
N ASN A 177 6.71 16.52 7.97
CA ASN A 177 7.68 17.60 7.84
C ASN A 177 8.77 17.19 6.81
N PRO A 178 8.91 17.89 5.66
CA PRO A 178 9.91 17.56 4.65
C PRO A 178 11.35 17.82 5.13
N ASP A 179 11.55 18.74 6.07
CA ASP A 179 12.88 19.13 6.56
C ASP A 179 13.42 18.17 7.63
N ALA A 180 12.59 17.25 8.13
CA ALA A 180 12.97 16.28 9.14
C ALA A 180 13.84 15.14 8.57
N PHE A 181 13.79 14.90 7.26
CA PHE A 181 14.41 13.73 6.64
C PHE A 181 15.20 14.07 5.37
N GLU A 182 16.37 13.44 5.27
CA GLU A 182 17.34 13.56 4.18
C GLU A 182 17.82 12.15 3.80
N VAL A 183 17.45 11.72 2.59
CA VAL A 183 17.82 10.41 2.04
C VAL A 183 19.34 10.34 1.85
N GLY A 184 19.96 9.30 2.41
CA GLY A 184 21.40 9.09 2.48
C GLY A 184 22.06 9.61 3.76
N ARG A 185 21.34 10.36 4.60
CA ARG A 185 21.86 10.86 5.87
C ARG A 185 21.16 10.26 7.08
N ASN A 186 19.83 10.44 7.17
CA ASN A 186 19.03 9.91 8.27
C ASN A 186 17.94 8.93 7.81
N LEU A 187 17.71 8.83 6.51
CA LEU A 187 17.01 7.73 5.84
C LEU A 187 17.96 7.04 4.87
N ALA A 188 17.79 5.74 4.58
CA ALA A 188 18.62 5.00 3.62
C ALA A 188 20.13 5.12 3.92
N SER A 189 20.49 5.19 5.21
CA SER A 189 21.85 5.51 5.65
C SER A 189 22.70 4.26 5.88
N THR A 190 22.24 3.07 5.48
CA THR A 190 23.02 1.84 5.65
C THR A 190 24.18 1.84 4.67
N ALA A 191 25.40 1.67 5.20
CA ALA A 191 26.62 1.77 4.41
C ALA A 191 26.66 0.72 3.29
N GLY A 192 27.01 1.16 2.08
CA GLY A 192 27.09 0.33 0.89
C GLY A 192 27.69 1.11 -0.28
N ALA A 193 27.71 0.52 -1.46
CA ALA A 193 28.13 1.17 -2.68
C ALA A 193 27.29 0.70 -3.86
N VAL A 194 27.08 1.57 -4.84
CA VAL A 194 26.56 1.19 -6.14
C VAL A 194 27.66 0.39 -6.86
N VAL A 195 27.36 -0.86 -7.22
CA VAL A 195 28.31 -1.77 -7.88
C VAL A 195 28.00 -1.99 -9.35
N PHE A 196 26.82 -1.54 -9.80
CA PHE A 196 26.42 -1.56 -11.20
C PHE A 196 25.35 -0.50 -11.45
N ARG A 197 25.37 0.10 -12.65
CA ARG A 197 24.43 1.13 -13.08
C ARG A 197 24.16 0.95 -14.56
N ASN A 198 22.88 0.94 -14.93
CA ASN A 198 22.42 1.06 -16.31
C ASN A 198 21.35 2.16 -16.38
N GLU A 199 20.67 2.29 -17.52
CA GLU A 199 19.66 3.34 -17.69
C GLU A 199 18.45 3.21 -16.77
N LEU A 200 18.09 2.00 -16.33
CA LEU A 200 16.87 1.71 -15.55
C LEU A 200 17.14 1.63 -14.04
N LEU A 201 18.32 1.19 -13.62
CA LEU A 201 18.63 0.94 -12.22
C LEU A 201 20.08 1.19 -11.82
N GLU A 202 20.24 1.43 -10.53
CA GLU A 202 21.47 1.26 -9.77
C GLU A 202 21.35 0.00 -8.91
N LEU A 203 22.37 -0.87 -8.93
CA LEU A 203 22.47 -2.02 -8.04
C LEU A 203 23.39 -1.65 -6.87
N ILE A 204 22.83 -1.65 -5.67
CA ILE A 204 23.56 -1.38 -4.42
C ILE A 204 23.99 -2.71 -3.81
N GLN A 205 25.26 -2.82 -3.45
CA GLN A 205 25.75 -3.85 -2.52
C GLN A 205 26.00 -3.20 -1.17
N TYR A 206 25.36 -3.72 -0.12
CA TYR A 206 25.57 -3.20 1.22
C TYR A 206 26.81 -3.78 1.89
N ARG A 207 27.42 -2.99 2.77
CA ARG A 207 28.54 -3.40 3.61
C ARG A 207 28.03 -4.44 4.62
N PRO A 208 28.65 -5.63 4.70
CA PRO A 208 28.28 -6.64 5.68
C PRO A 208 28.36 -6.13 7.13
N MET A 209 27.50 -6.66 8.01
CA MET A 209 27.43 -6.30 9.43
C MET A 209 27.64 -7.51 10.36
N SER A 210 28.23 -8.60 9.84
CA SER A 210 28.49 -9.84 10.56
C SER A 210 29.88 -10.38 10.21
N GLU A 211 30.48 -11.14 11.12
CA GLU A 211 31.80 -11.78 10.90
C GLU A 211 31.75 -12.84 9.78
N LYS A 212 30.63 -13.57 9.72
CA LYS A 212 30.36 -14.57 8.69
C LYS A 212 29.13 -14.19 7.89
N GLN A 213 29.15 -14.52 6.61
CA GLN A 213 28.03 -14.32 5.70
C GLN A 213 27.73 -15.59 4.90
N TYR A 214 26.47 -15.76 4.52
CA TYR A 214 26.05 -16.85 3.65
C TYR A 214 26.57 -16.65 2.22
N ALA A 215 26.93 -17.76 1.56
CA ALA A 215 27.52 -17.73 0.23
C ALA A 215 26.56 -17.22 -0.86
N ARG A 216 25.26 -17.49 -0.72
CA ARG A 216 24.24 -17.06 -1.68
C ARG A 216 23.75 -15.64 -1.36
N PRO A 217 23.75 -14.71 -2.33
CA PRO A 217 23.25 -13.37 -2.11
C PRO A 217 21.72 -13.32 -2.07
N LEU A 218 21.21 -12.33 -1.34
CA LEU A 218 19.83 -11.88 -1.37
C LEU A 218 19.74 -10.65 -2.29
N LEU A 219 18.95 -10.73 -3.36
CA LEU A 219 18.64 -9.59 -4.23
C LEU A 219 17.23 -9.08 -3.94
N VAL A 220 17.14 -7.85 -3.44
CA VAL A 220 15.88 -7.17 -3.15
C VAL A 220 15.44 -6.33 -4.35
N VAL A 221 14.22 -6.58 -4.80
CA VAL A 221 13.54 -5.95 -5.93
C VAL A 221 12.33 -5.16 -5.40
N PRO A 222 12.49 -3.86 -5.11
CA PRO A 222 11.41 -3.02 -4.61
C PRO A 222 10.38 -2.73 -5.71
N PRO A 223 9.19 -2.21 -5.36
CA PRO A 223 8.23 -1.74 -6.35
C PRO A 223 8.81 -0.56 -7.17
N GLN A 224 8.39 -0.43 -8.43
CA GLN A 224 8.75 0.69 -9.31
C GLN A 224 7.95 1.97 -9.01
N ILE A 225 6.90 1.86 -8.20
CA ILE A 225 5.95 2.94 -7.89
C ILE A 225 6.55 3.93 -6.89
N ASN A 226 7.23 3.42 -5.86
CA ASN A 226 7.87 4.20 -4.81
C ASN A 226 9.34 3.79 -4.67
N LYS A 227 10.12 4.62 -3.97
CA LYS A 227 11.57 4.40 -3.84
C LYS A 227 11.91 3.22 -2.93
N PHE A 228 13.08 2.62 -3.15
CA PHE A 228 13.50 1.38 -2.50
C PHE A 228 13.66 1.48 -0.98
N TYR A 229 13.87 2.69 -0.45
CA TYR A 229 14.30 2.88 0.93
C TYR A 229 13.20 2.58 1.97
N ILE A 230 12.03 2.10 1.56
CA ILE A 230 11.10 1.42 2.48
C ILE A 230 11.74 0.23 3.19
N PHE A 231 12.73 -0.41 2.57
CA PHE A 231 13.49 -1.50 3.18
C PHE A 231 14.64 -1.02 4.07
N ASP A 232 14.94 0.28 4.04
CA ASP A 232 16.10 0.87 4.70
C ASP A 232 15.75 2.30 5.17
N LEU A 233 14.72 2.44 6.00
CA LEU A 233 14.30 3.75 6.53
C LEU A 233 15.31 4.27 7.55
N SER A 234 15.00 4.14 8.84
CA SER A 234 15.88 4.46 9.95
C SER A 234 16.64 3.22 10.43
N PRO A 235 17.75 3.35 11.18
CA PRO A 235 18.49 2.19 11.71
C PRO A 235 17.65 1.23 12.57
N THR A 236 16.58 1.73 13.20
CA THR A 236 15.63 0.91 13.97
C THR A 236 14.60 0.19 13.09
N ASN A 237 14.32 0.72 11.89
CA ASN A 237 13.31 0.24 10.96
C ASN A 237 13.93 -0.17 9.61
N SER A 238 15.11 -0.78 9.62
CA SER A 238 15.81 -1.22 8.41
C SER A 238 15.81 -2.74 8.29
N PHE A 239 15.05 -3.25 7.33
CA PHE A 239 15.11 -4.64 6.90
C PHE A 239 16.50 -4.99 6.37
N VAL A 240 17.14 -4.07 5.64
CA VAL A 240 18.51 -4.25 5.14
C VAL A 240 19.49 -4.48 6.28
N GLN A 241 19.50 -3.65 7.33
CA GLN A 241 20.37 -3.89 8.49
C GLN A 241 20.06 -5.20 9.20
N TYR A 242 18.78 -5.56 9.30
CA TYR A 242 18.38 -6.85 9.88
C TYR A 242 18.95 -8.03 9.07
N ALA A 243 18.87 -8.00 7.75
CA ALA A 243 19.44 -9.02 6.88
C ALA A 243 20.99 -9.09 7.03
N LEU A 244 21.66 -7.94 7.00
CA LEU A 244 23.13 -7.86 7.09
C LEU A 244 23.67 -8.33 8.45
N LYS A 245 23.02 -7.95 9.56
CA LYS A 245 23.40 -8.38 10.92
C LYS A 245 23.27 -9.90 11.08
N ASN A 246 22.37 -10.52 10.31
CA ASN A 246 22.13 -11.97 10.33
C ASN A 246 22.84 -12.71 9.18
N GLY A 247 23.91 -12.13 8.63
CA GLY A 247 24.80 -12.80 7.69
C GLY A 247 24.30 -12.91 6.25
N LEU A 248 23.19 -12.27 5.90
CA LEU A 248 22.70 -12.26 4.52
C LEU A 248 23.43 -11.19 3.71
N GLN A 249 24.16 -11.62 2.70
CA GLN A 249 24.79 -10.71 1.75
C GLN A 249 23.71 -10.07 0.87
N THR A 250 23.42 -8.80 1.12
CA THR A 250 22.22 -8.14 0.60
C THR A 250 22.57 -7.15 -0.51
N PHE A 251 21.86 -7.29 -1.63
CA PHE A 251 21.86 -6.38 -2.76
C PHE A 251 20.47 -5.76 -2.91
N MET A 252 20.41 -4.51 -3.37
CA MET A 252 19.16 -3.77 -3.55
C MET A 252 19.15 -3.08 -4.90
N ILE A 253 18.03 -3.21 -5.62
CA ILE A 253 17.79 -2.42 -6.82
C ILE A 253 17.25 -1.05 -6.42
N SER A 254 17.89 0.01 -6.89
CA SER A 254 17.42 1.39 -6.83
C SER A 254 16.96 1.79 -8.24
N TRP A 255 15.65 1.85 -8.45
CA TRP A 255 15.06 2.21 -9.73
C TRP A 255 15.29 3.68 -10.07
N ARG A 256 15.54 3.96 -11.34
CA ARG A 256 15.51 5.33 -11.86
C ARG A 256 14.09 5.87 -11.85
N ASN A 257 13.92 7.11 -11.41
CA ASN A 257 12.67 7.85 -11.60
C ASN A 257 12.57 8.27 -13.09
N PRO A 258 11.65 7.69 -13.87
CA PRO A 258 11.59 7.90 -15.32
C PRO A 258 11.10 9.31 -15.67
N ASP A 259 11.33 9.71 -16.92
CA ASP A 259 10.77 10.91 -17.54
C ASP A 259 10.15 10.56 -18.88
N ALA A 260 9.55 11.53 -19.57
CA ALA A 260 8.80 11.31 -20.80
C ALA A 260 9.58 10.62 -21.95
N ARG A 261 10.92 10.60 -21.92
CA ARG A 261 11.77 9.89 -22.89
C ARG A 261 11.76 8.38 -22.68
N HIS A 262 11.47 7.96 -21.46
CA HIS A 262 11.50 6.57 -21.02
C HIS A 262 10.13 5.89 -21.15
N ARG A 263 9.18 6.51 -21.88
CA ARG A 263 7.79 6.08 -22.02
C ARG A 263 7.59 4.62 -22.42
N GLU A 264 8.53 4.07 -23.19
CA GLU A 264 8.48 2.71 -23.75
C GLU A 264 8.99 1.64 -22.76
N TRP A 265 9.40 2.01 -21.54
CA TRP A 265 9.80 1.04 -20.53
C TRP A 265 8.58 0.33 -19.94
N GLY A 266 8.33 -0.89 -20.44
CA GLY A 266 7.29 -1.80 -19.95
C GLY A 266 7.83 -2.84 -18.96
N LEU A 267 6.96 -3.75 -18.52
CA LEU A 267 7.30 -4.87 -17.63
C LEU A 267 8.49 -5.68 -18.13
N SER A 268 8.57 -5.92 -19.45
CA SER A 268 9.70 -6.62 -20.07
C SER A 268 11.04 -5.89 -19.87
N SER A 269 11.06 -4.55 -19.97
CA SER A 269 12.27 -3.76 -19.73
C SER A 269 12.74 -3.91 -18.28
N TYR A 270 11.81 -3.86 -17.33
CA TYR A 270 12.13 -4.05 -15.91
C TYR A 270 12.58 -5.48 -15.61
N VAL A 271 11.93 -6.51 -16.18
CA VAL A 271 12.33 -7.91 -16.00
C VAL A 271 13.74 -8.17 -16.55
N ALA A 272 14.05 -7.65 -17.74
CA ALA A 272 15.39 -7.73 -18.31
C ALA A 272 16.44 -7.06 -17.40
N ALA A 273 16.11 -5.89 -16.84
CA ALA A 273 17.00 -5.19 -15.91
C ALA A 273 17.21 -5.96 -14.58
N VAL A 274 16.17 -6.61 -14.03
CA VAL A 274 16.32 -7.50 -12.86
C VAL A 274 17.20 -8.72 -13.22
N GLU A 275 17.05 -9.30 -14.41
CA GLU A 275 17.90 -10.41 -14.86
C GLU A 275 19.38 -10.00 -14.94
N GLU A 276 19.65 -8.78 -15.43
CA GLU A 276 20.99 -8.20 -15.47
C GLU A 276 21.55 -7.97 -14.07
N ALA A 277 20.79 -7.33 -13.17
CA ALA A 277 21.19 -7.15 -11.77
C ALA A 277 21.48 -8.49 -11.07
N MET A 278 20.65 -9.51 -11.30
CA MET A 278 20.89 -10.87 -10.81
C MET A 278 22.21 -11.46 -11.33
N ASN A 279 22.56 -11.22 -12.60
CA ASN A 279 23.83 -11.66 -13.16
C ASN A 279 25.03 -10.96 -12.52
N VAL A 280 24.92 -9.66 -12.27
CA VAL A 280 25.95 -8.89 -11.56
C VAL A 280 26.13 -9.43 -10.14
N CYS A 281 25.05 -9.65 -9.38
CA CYS A 281 25.12 -10.27 -8.05
C CYS A 281 25.86 -11.61 -8.08
N ARG A 282 25.54 -12.48 -9.04
CA ARG A 282 26.20 -13.79 -9.21
C ARG A 282 27.68 -13.63 -9.56
N SER A 283 28.02 -12.68 -10.43
CA SER A 283 29.41 -12.41 -10.82
C SER A 283 30.26 -11.89 -9.66
N ILE A 284 29.72 -10.97 -8.85
CA ILE A 284 30.42 -10.40 -7.69
C ILE A 284 30.63 -11.46 -6.60
N THR A 285 29.59 -12.23 -6.31
CA THR A 285 29.62 -13.21 -5.20
C THR A 285 30.28 -14.53 -5.58
N GLY A 286 30.36 -14.85 -6.88
CA GLY A 286 30.70 -16.17 -7.37
C GLY A 286 29.61 -17.22 -7.12
N SER A 287 28.41 -16.82 -6.67
CA SER A 287 27.29 -17.73 -6.46
C SER A 287 26.68 -18.18 -7.79
N ARG A 288 26.27 -19.45 -7.85
CA ARG A 288 25.62 -20.01 -9.06
C ARG A 288 24.19 -19.50 -9.24
N ASP A 289 23.56 -19.09 -8.15
CA ASP A 289 22.17 -18.70 -8.02
C ASP A 289 21.99 -17.60 -6.96
N VAL A 290 20.79 -17.01 -6.89
CA VAL A 290 20.43 -15.97 -5.92
C VAL A 290 19.17 -16.34 -5.15
N ASN A 291 18.99 -15.73 -3.99
CA ASN A 291 17.68 -15.63 -3.36
C ASN A 291 17.04 -14.29 -3.77
N LEU A 292 15.78 -14.31 -4.21
CA LEU A 292 15.04 -13.12 -4.59
C LEU A 292 14.12 -12.67 -3.46
N LEU A 293 13.95 -11.37 -3.31
CA LEU A 293 12.87 -10.78 -2.51
C LEU A 293 12.20 -9.69 -3.32
N GLY A 294 10.89 -9.81 -3.55
CA GLY A 294 10.07 -8.82 -4.22
C GLY A 294 8.97 -8.31 -3.32
N ALA A 295 8.65 -7.02 -3.41
CA ALA A 295 7.49 -6.45 -2.72
C ALA A 295 6.56 -5.71 -3.67
N CYS A 296 5.25 -5.86 -3.47
CA CYS A 296 4.22 -5.24 -4.31
C CYS A 296 4.50 -5.49 -5.81
N ALA A 297 4.62 -4.45 -6.64
CA ALA A 297 4.95 -4.56 -8.07
C ALA A 297 6.35 -5.19 -8.33
N GLY A 298 7.28 -5.07 -7.39
CA GLY A 298 8.56 -5.79 -7.44
C GLY A 298 8.38 -7.30 -7.34
N GLY A 299 7.36 -7.75 -6.59
CA GLY A 299 6.91 -9.15 -6.54
C GLY A 299 6.39 -9.66 -7.88
N LEU A 300 5.54 -8.86 -8.56
CA LEU A 300 5.10 -9.14 -9.93
C LEU A 300 6.28 -9.26 -10.89
N THR A 301 7.25 -8.34 -10.79
CA THR A 301 8.45 -8.33 -11.64
C THR A 301 9.30 -9.59 -11.44
N ILE A 302 9.54 -10.02 -10.19
CA ILE A 302 10.33 -11.25 -9.96
C ILE A 302 9.56 -12.52 -10.33
N ALA A 303 8.22 -12.54 -10.22
CA ALA A 303 7.41 -13.68 -10.67
C ALA A 303 7.49 -13.81 -12.20
N ALA A 304 7.35 -12.69 -12.93
CA ALA A 304 7.54 -12.62 -14.36
C ALA A 304 8.96 -13.07 -14.79
N LEU A 305 10.00 -12.61 -14.08
CA LEU A 305 11.37 -13.07 -14.31
C LEU A 305 11.52 -14.58 -14.13
N GLN A 306 10.95 -15.15 -13.06
CA GLN A 306 11.01 -16.59 -12.83
C GLN A 306 10.27 -17.36 -13.93
N GLY A 307 9.11 -16.88 -14.38
CA GLY A 307 8.42 -17.43 -15.54
C GLY A 307 9.28 -17.41 -16.82
N HIS A 308 9.93 -16.28 -17.11
CA HIS A 308 10.86 -16.12 -18.24
C HIS A 308 12.04 -17.10 -18.16
N LEU A 309 12.66 -17.22 -16.98
CA LEU A 309 13.76 -18.15 -16.73
C LEU A 309 13.31 -19.60 -16.81
N GLN A 310 12.09 -19.91 -16.37
CA GLN A 310 11.47 -21.23 -16.51
C GLN A 310 11.32 -21.61 -17.97
N ALA A 311 10.74 -20.72 -18.80
CA ALA A 311 10.55 -20.96 -20.23
C ALA A 311 11.90 -21.21 -20.94
N LYS A 312 12.95 -20.49 -20.52
CA LYS A 312 14.33 -20.66 -21.02
C LYS A 312 15.09 -21.83 -20.41
N ARG A 313 14.50 -22.60 -19.49
CA ARG A 313 15.14 -23.70 -18.74
C ARG A 313 16.37 -23.25 -17.91
N GLN A 314 16.29 -22.07 -17.34
CA GLN A 314 17.36 -21.42 -16.56
C GLN A 314 17.01 -21.18 -15.09
N MET A 315 15.95 -21.81 -14.58
CA MET A 315 15.49 -21.65 -13.18
C MET A 315 16.55 -21.96 -12.13
N ARG A 316 17.56 -22.77 -12.45
CA ARG A 316 18.73 -23.02 -11.58
C ARG A 316 19.51 -21.77 -11.15
N ARG A 317 19.19 -20.59 -11.70
CA ARG A 317 19.77 -19.29 -11.31
C ARG A 317 19.05 -18.63 -10.13
N VAL A 318 17.87 -19.12 -9.76
CA VAL A 318 17.09 -18.67 -8.61
C VAL A 318 16.91 -19.85 -7.66
N HIS A 319 17.29 -19.68 -6.41
CA HIS A 319 17.21 -20.74 -5.41
C HIS A 319 15.93 -20.67 -4.58
N SER A 320 15.52 -19.46 -4.21
CA SER A 320 14.28 -19.21 -3.47
C SER A 320 13.76 -17.80 -3.73
N ALA A 321 12.47 -17.58 -3.44
CA ALA A 321 11.83 -16.27 -3.62
C ALA A 321 11.00 -15.88 -2.39
N THR A 322 11.13 -14.63 -1.95
CA THR A 322 10.27 -14.02 -0.93
C THR A 322 9.35 -13.00 -1.60
N TYR A 323 8.05 -13.07 -1.32
CA TYR A 323 7.03 -12.16 -1.82
C TYR A 323 6.37 -11.45 -0.66
N LEU A 324 6.51 -10.13 -0.61
CA LEU A 324 5.88 -9.30 0.41
C LEU A 324 4.74 -8.52 -0.23
N VAL A 325 3.51 -8.67 0.27
CA VAL A 325 2.32 -7.94 -0.19
C VAL A 325 2.23 -7.86 -1.72
N SER A 326 2.52 -8.98 -2.38
CA SER A 326 2.71 -9.06 -3.83
C SER A 326 1.50 -9.72 -4.48
N LEU A 327 0.92 -9.05 -5.47
CA LEU A 327 -0.28 -9.48 -6.16
C LEU A 327 0.07 -10.09 -7.51
N LEU A 328 -0.24 -11.36 -7.71
CA LEU A 328 -0.11 -12.10 -8.98
C LEU A 328 -1.48 -12.54 -9.52
N ASP A 329 -2.45 -12.73 -8.64
CA ASP A 329 -3.87 -12.85 -8.95
C ASP A 329 -4.57 -11.52 -8.62
N SER A 330 -5.10 -10.86 -9.65
CA SER A 330 -5.79 -9.58 -9.58
C SER A 330 -7.31 -9.66 -9.43
N GLN A 331 -7.88 -10.86 -9.29
CA GLN A 331 -9.30 -10.99 -9.00
C GLN A 331 -9.58 -10.64 -7.55
N PHE A 332 -10.34 -9.57 -7.30
CA PHE A 332 -10.89 -9.25 -5.99
C PHE A 332 -11.98 -8.18 -6.13
N ASP A 333 -12.99 -8.26 -5.27
CA ASP A 333 -14.13 -7.35 -5.28
C ASP A 333 -13.73 -6.01 -4.65
N SER A 334 -13.94 -4.91 -5.35
CA SER A 334 -13.87 -3.56 -4.78
C SER A 334 -14.93 -2.68 -5.40
N PRO A 335 -15.68 -1.88 -4.63
CA PRO A 335 -16.63 -0.90 -5.17
C PRO A 335 -16.00 0.06 -6.19
N ALA A 336 -14.67 0.22 -6.16
CA ALA A 336 -13.92 1.03 -7.10
C ALA A 336 -13.84 0.46 -8.51
N SER A 337 -13.88 -0.86 -8.66
CA SER A 337 -13.82 -1.52 -9.97
C SER A 337 -15.03 -1.13 -10.84
N LEU A 338 -16.13 -0.72 -10.21
CA LEU A 338 -17.34 -0.19 -10.85
C LEU A 338 -17.13 1.15 -11.57
N PHE A 339 -16.02 1.85 -11.32
CA PHE A 339 -15.63 3.08 -12.02
C PHE A 339 -14.55 2.83 -13.08
N ALA A 340 -13.99 1.63 -13.15
CA ALA A 340 -12.94 1.25 -14.10
C ALA A 340 -13.53 0.54 -15.33
N ASP A 341 -14.32 1.27 -16.12
CA ASP A 341 -14.85 0.78 -17.40
C ASP A 341 -13.77 0.76 -18.49
N GLU A 342 -14.02 0.03 -19.59
CA GLU A 342 -13.05 -0.12 -20.67
C GLU A 342 -12.66 1.22 -21.32
N GLN A 343 -13.60 2.16 -21.41
CA GLN A 343 -13.34 3.49 -21.96
C GLN A 343 -12.43 4.34 -21.05
N THR A 344 -12.55 4.16 -19.74
CA THR A 344 -11.73 4.86 -18.74
C THR A 344 -10.33 4.31 -18.72
N LEU A 345 -10.17 2.99 -18.78
CA LEU A 345 -8.86 2.33 -18.89
C LEU A 345 -8.13 2.75 -20.17
N GLU A 346 -8.79 2.71 -21.32
CA GLU A 346 -8.19 3.11 -22.60
C GLU A 346 -7.79 4.58 -22.63
N ALA A 347 -8.62 5.45 -22.04
CA ALA A 347 -8.28 6.86 -21.93
C ALA A 347 -7.12 7.12 -20.95
N ALA A 348 -7.03 6.37 -19.85
CA ALA A 348 -5.91 6.45 -18.91
C ALA A 348 -4.59 6.05 -19.59
N LYS A 349 -4.60 4.95 -20.37
CA LYS A 349 -3.47 4.56 -21.22
C LYS A 349 -3.09 5.67 -22.19
N ARG A 350 -4.04 6.18 -22.98
CA ARG A 350 -3.79 7.25 -23.96
C ARG A 350 -3.20 8.50 -23.33
N ARG A 351 -3.72 8.94 -22.18
CA ARG A 351 -3.20 10.10 -21.45
C ARG A 351 -1.75 9.88 -21.01
N SER A 352 -1.48 8.74 -20.39
CA SER A 352 -0.15 8.40 -19.93
C SER A 352 0.85 8.31 -21.09
N TYR A 353 0.45 7.74 -22.22
CA TYR A 353 1.28 7.71 -23.44
C TYR A 353 1.51 9.10 -24.05
N GLN A 354 0.52 10.00 -24.03
CA GLN A 354 0.69 11.38 -24.49
C GLN A 354 1.67 12.17 -23.61
N GLN A 355 1.60 11.99 -22.29
CA GLN A 355 2.52 12.62 -21.33
C GLN A 355 3.88 11.91 -21.28
N GLY A 356 3.96 10.65 -21.68
CA GLY A 356 5.12 9.76 -21.62
C GLY A 356 5.31 9.06 -20.28
N VAL A 357 4.74 9.60 -19.20
CA VAL A 357 4.76 9.03 -17.85
C VAL A 357 3.44 9.33 -17.14
N LEU A 358 3.07 8.50 -16.18
CA LEU A 358 2.09 8.83 -15.15
C LEU A 358 2.80 9.53 -13.99
N GLU A 359 2.37 10.74 -13.65
CA GLU A 359 2.93 11.53 -12.56
C GLU A 359 2.62 10.89 -11.20
N GLY A 360 3.63 10.67 -10.36
CA GLY A 360 3.45 10.01 -9.05
C GLY A 360 2.46 10.73 -8.13
N ARG A 361 2.30 12.05 -8.29
CA ARG A 361 1.30 12.86 -7.56
C ARG A 361 -0.13 12.50 -7.92
N GLU A 362 -0.41 12.10 -9.15
CA GLU A 362 -1.77 11.69 -9.56
C GLU A 362 -2.16 10.39 -8.87
N MET A 363 -1.24 9.42 -8.80
CA MET A 363 -1.44 8.17 -8.06
C MET A 363 -1.62 8.44 -6.56
N ALA A 364 -0.71 9.22 -5.95
CA ALA A 364 -0.75 9.54 -4.52
C ALA A 364 -2.04 10.24 -4.11
N ARG A 365 -2.61 11.08 -4.97
CA ARG A 365 -3.91 11.72 -4.75
C ARG A 365 -5.02 10.68 -4.64
N VAL A 366 -5.08 9.70 -5.55
CA VAL A 366 -6.08 8.63 -5.47
C VAL A 366 -5.89 7.81 -4.19
N PHE A 367 -4.64 7.47 -3.82
CA PHE A 367 -4.32 6.78 -2.56
C PHE A 367 -4.82 7.55 -1.32
N ALA A 368 -4.60 8.86 -1.25
CA ALA A 368 -5.05 9.70 -0.13
C ALA A 368 -6.58 9.72 0.02
N TRP A 369 -7.32 9.68 -1.09
CA TRP A 369 -8.78 9.60 -1.09
C TRP A 369 -9.34 8.22 -0.75
N MET A 370 -8.50 7.17 -0.62
CA MET A 370 -8.97 5.83 -0.23
C MET A 370 -9.27 5.70 1.26
N ARG A 371 -8.64 6.52 2.11
CA ARG A 371 -8.91 6.64 3.56
C ARG A 371 -8.95 8.10 3.97
N PRO A 372 -9.96 8.86 3.53
CA PRO A 372 -9.99 10.31 3.73
C PRO A 372 -9.96 10.68 5.22
N ASN A 373 -10.58 9.88 6.10
CA ASN A 373 -10.53 10.11 7.55
C ASN A 373 -9.10 10.04 8.11
N ASP A 374 -8.33 9.00 7.76
CA ASP A 374 -6.99 8.78 8.29
C ASP A 374 -5.93 9.64 7.59
N LEU A 375 -6.09 9.91 6.29
CA LEU A 375 -5.07 10.49 5.42
C LEU A 375 -5.30 11.95 5.06
N ILE A 376 -6.52 12.49 5.26
CA ILE A 376 -6.85 13.89 4.97
C ILE A 376 -7.36 14.56 6.25
N TRP A 377 -8.47 14.08 6.79
CA TRP A 377 -9.18 14.77 7.88
C TRP A 377 -8.41 14.80 9.19
N ASN A 378 -7.69 13.73 9.54
CA ASN A 378 -6.83 13.72 10.72
C ASN A 378 -5.75 14.82 10.65
N TYR A 379 -5.10 15.01 9.50
CA TYR A 379 -4.10 16.07 9.30
C TYR A 379 -4.75 17.44 9.14
N PHE A 380 -5.93 17.53 8.53
CA PHE A 380 -6.70 18.79 8.47
C PHE A 380 -7.00 19.30 9.88
N VAL A 381 -7.54 18.44 10.76
CA VAL A 381 -7.84 18.80 12.15
C VAL A 381 -6.55 19.16 12.90
N ASN A 382 -5.52 18.33 12.84
CA ASN A 382 -4.28 18.59 13.58
C ASN A 382 -3.53 19.84 13.08
N ASN A 383 -3.35 19.98 11.77
CA ASN A 383 -2.52 21.03 11.20
C ASN A 383 -3.26 22.37 11.19
N TYR A 384 -4.53 22.39 10.77
CA TYR A 384 -5.26 23.63 10.52
C TYR A 384 -6.15 24.05 11.69
N LEU A 385 -6.77 23.11 12.41
CA LEU A 385 -7.63 23.47 13.55
C LEU A 385 -6.83 23.55 14.85
N LEU A 386 -5.90 22.62 15.09
CA LEU A 386 -5.06 22.61 16.30
C LEU A 386 -3.75 23.38 16.13
N GLY A 387 -3.36 23.77 14.91
CA GLY A 387 -2.12 24.48 14.64
C GLY A 387 -0.86 23.66 14.96
N LYS A 388 -0.97 22.32 14.98
CA LYS A 388 0.16 21.43 15.23
C LYS A 388 1.01 21.29 13.97
N ALA A 389 2.32 21.14 14.15
CA ALA A 389 3.20 20.80 13.05
C ALA A 389 2.95 19.36 12.58
N PRO A 390 3.13 19.06 11.28
CA PRO A 390 3.06 17.69 10.78
C PRO A 390 4.07 16.79 11.51
N PRO A 391 3.73 15.53 11.81
CA PRO A 391 4.63 14.62 12.49
C PRO A 391 5.89 14.33 11.66
N ALA A 392 7.02 14.08 12.33
CA ALA A 392 8.24 13.58 11.70
C ALA A 392 8.23 12.04 11.70
N PHE A 393 7.49 11.46 10.76
CA PHE A 393 7.35 10.01 10.62
C PHE A 393 7.95 9.55 9.29
N ASP A 394 8.94 8.66 9.37
CA ASP A 394 9.76 8.19 8.25
C ASP A 394 8.94 7.51 7.14
N ILE A 395 7.96 6.69 7.52
CA ILE A 395 7.05 6.01 6.57
C ILE A 395 6.21 7.02 5.76
N LEU A 396 5.75 8.12 6.38
CA LEU A 396 4.96 9.12 5.66
C LEU A 396 5.85 9.97 4.74
N TYR A 397 7.10 10.22 5.12
CA TYR A 397 8.08 10.83 4.23
C TYR A 397 8.26 9.99 2.97
N TRP A 398 8.53 8.69 3.14
CA TRP A 398 8.64 7.75 2.03
C TRP A 398 7.39 7.73 1.15
N ASN A 399 6.20 7.71 1.75
CA ASN A 399 4.94 7.66 1.02
C ASN A 399 4.69 8.92 0.16
N ASN A 400 5.28 10.05 0.54
CA ASN A 400 5.15 11.30 -0.22
C ASN A 400 6.24 11.47 -1.29
N ASP A 401 7.33 10.70 -1.19
CA ASP A 401 8.46 10.71 -2.13
C ASP A 401 8.24 9.71 -3.29
N ASN A 402 7.20 9.99 -4.06
CA ASN A 402 6.72 9.14 -5.15
C ASN A 402 7.66 9.12 -6.36
N SER A 403 7.64 8.02 -7.13
CA SER A 403 8.27 7.94 -8.45
C SER A 403 7.24 8.12 -9.57
N ARG A 404 7.68 8.58 -10.73
CA ARG A 404 6.88 8.50 -11.97
C ARG A 404 6.82 7.06 -12.46
N LEU A 405 5.77 6.73 -13.22
CA LEU A 405 5.63 5.42 -13.87
C LEU A 405 5.66 5.60 -15.40
N PRO A 406 6.47 4.85 -16.16
CA PRO A 406 6.46 4.96 -17.62
C PRO A 406 5.12 4.55 -18.22
N ALA A 407 4.75 5.14 -19.36
CA ALA A 407 3.47 4.87 -20.00
C ALA A 407 3.26 3.38 -20.36
N ALA A 408 4.30 2.71 -20.86
CA ALA A 408 4.24 1.29 -21.19
C ALA A 408 3.99 0.43 -19.94
N LEU A 409 4.76 0.60 -18.87
CA LEU A 409 4.54 -0.14 -17.61
C LEU A 409 3.17 0.17 -16.99
N HIS A 410 2.72 1.42 -17.06
CA HIS A 410 1.36 1.77 -16.63
C HIS A 410 0.29 1.01 -17.43
N GLY A 411 0.44 0.93 -18.76
CA GLY A 411 -0.41 0.13 -19.63
C GLY A 411 -0.40 -1.35 -19.25
N ASP A 412 0.78 -1.93 -19.04
CA ASP A 412 0.96 -3.33 -18.64
C ASP A 412 0.26 -3.64 -17.30
N LEU A 413 0.33 -2.72 -16.33
CA LEU A 413 -0.38 -2.88 -15.06
C LEU A 413 -1.90 -2.82 -15.25
N LEU A 414 -2.42 -1.90 -16.06
CA LEU A 414 -3.85 -1.83 -16.36
C LEU A 414 -4.34 -3.12 -17.04
N ASP A 415 -3.56 -3.67 -17.97
CA ASP A 415 -3.87 -4.94 -18.62
C ASP A 415 -3.79 -6.12 -17.65
N PHE A 416 -2.81 -6.11 -16.74
CA PHE A 416 -2.73 -7.09 -15.66
C PHE A 416 -4.02 -7.12 -14.82
N PHE A 417 -4.53 -5.97 -14.37
CA PHE A 417 -5.78 -5.90 -13.59
C PHE A 417 -7.04 -6.21 -14.40
N LYS A 418 -7.00 -6.02 -15.72
CA LYS A 418 -8.14 -6.29 -16.61
C LYS A 418 -8.24 -7.78 -16.95
N PHE A 419 -7.14 -8.39 -17.33
CA PHE A 419 -7.11 -9.74 -17.91
C PHE A 419 -6.64 -10.81 -16.94
N ASN A 420 -6.07 -10.43 -15.80
CA ASN A 420 -5.52 -11.35 -14.81
C ASN A 420 -4.62 -12.46 -15.40
N PRO A 421 -3.62 -12.07 -16.22
CA PRO A 421 -2.97 -12.98 -17.17
C PRO A 421 -2.16 -14.11 -16.51
N LEU A 422 -1.68 -13.91 -15.28
CA LEU A 422 -0.82 -14.88 -14.59
C LEU A 422 -1.57 -16.12 -14.04
N THR A 423 -2.90 -16.12 -14.10
CA THR A 423 -3.74 -17.24 -13.62
C THR A 423 -3.86 -18.39 -14.61
N HIS A 424 -3.40 -18.19 -15.85
CA HIS A 424 -3.41 -19.20 -16.89
C HIS A 424 -2.04 -19.26 -17.58
N ALA A 425 -1.68 -20.46 -18.04
CA ALA A 425 -0.46 -20.64 -18.80
C ALA A 425 -0.47 -19.76 -20.06
N ASP A 426 0.68 -19.16 -20.37
CA ASP A 426 0.92 -18.34 -21.56
C ASP A 426 0.07 -17.05 -21.62
N GLY A 427 -0.62 -16.68 -20.53
CA GLY A 427 -1.45 -15.48 -20.47
C GLY A 427 -0.68 -14.17 -20.44
N LEU A 428 0.58 -14.21 -19.99
CA LEU A 428 1.51 -13.08 -20.02
C LEU A 428 2.73 -13.45 -20.85
N GLU A 429 3.12 -12.57 -21.77
CA GLU A 429 4.40 -12.64 -22.47
C GLU A 429 5.36 -11.59 -21.91
N VAL A 430 6.57 -12.02 -21.57
CA VAL A 430 7.62 -11.15 -21.04
C VAL A 430 8.92 -11.42 -21.77
N CYS A 431 9.56 -10.38 -22.28
CA CYS A 431 10.79 -10.47 -23.07
C CYS A 431 10.68 -11.47 -24.23
N GLY A 432 9.52 -11.51 -24.91
CA GLY A 432 9.24 -12.43 -26.02
C GLY A 432 9.04 -13.90 -25.61
N THR A 433 8.83 -14.19 -24.32
CA THR A 433 8.53 -15.55 -23.86
C THR A 433 7.18 -15.60 -23.13
N PRO A 434 6.25 -16.47 -23.54
CA PRO A 434 5.07 -16.74 -22.74
C PRO A 434 5.46 -17.44 -21.45
N ILE A 435 4.81 -17.08 -20.34
CA ILE A 435 5.17 -17.59 -19.02
C ILE A 435 4.04 -18.40 -18.37
N ASP A 436 4.43 -19.35 -17.53
CA ASP A 436 3.53 -20.19 -16.75
C ASP A 436 4.08 -20.34 -15.32
N LEU A 437 3.40 -19.71 -14.35
CA LEU A 437 3.83 -19.69 -12.96
C LEU A 437 3.69 -21.05 -12.26
N HIS A 438 2.80 -21.93 -12.74
CA HIS A 438 2.66 -23.27 -12.16
C HIS A 438 3.92 -24.11 -12.37
N LYS A 439 4.72 -23.79 -13.38
CA LYS A 439 6.01 -24.45 -13.66
C LYS A 439 7.18 -23.83 -12.89
N VAL A 440 6.96 -22.74 -12.15
CA VAL A 440 7.98 -22.14 -11.27
C VAL A 440 8.00 -22.91 -9.95
N THR A 441 8.95 -23.83 -9.83
CA THR A 441 9.02 -24.80 -8.71
C THR A 441 10.02 -24.43 -7.61
N VAL A 442 10.46 -23.18 -7.52
CA VAL A 442 11.35 -22.75 -6.43
C VAL A 442 10.57 -22.55 -5.14
N ASP A 443 11.23 -22.77 -4.01
CA ASP A 443 10.65 -22.53 -2.70
C ASP A 443 10.31 -21.04 -2.53
N SER A 444 9.14 -20.76 -1.97
CA SER A 444 8.64 -19.41 -1.80
C SER A 444 8.07 -19.10 -0.42
N PHE A 445 8.31 -17.88 0.05
CA PHE A 445 7.79 -17.34 1.32
C PHE A 445 6.93 -16.12 1.02
N HIS A 446 5.68 -16.14 1.46
CA HIS A 446 4.68 -15.13 1.13
C HIS A 446 4.18 -14.44 2.40
N VAL A 447 4.10 -13.12 2.37
CA VAL A 447 3.57 -12.31 3.47
C VAL A 447 2.44 -11.42 2.98
N ALA A 448 1.31 -11.45 3.68
CA ALA A 448 0.19 -10.53 3.47
C ALA A 448 -0.18 -9.81 4.78
N GLY A 449 -0.88 -8.67 4.67
CA GLY A 449 -1.41 -7.93 5.80
C GLY A 449 -2.91 -8.15 5.98
N SER A 450 -3.36 -8.50 7.19
CA SER A 450 -4.79 -8.71 7.46
C SER A 450 -5.64 -7.46 7.26
N ASN A 451 -5.03 -6.27 7.42
CA ASN A 451 -5.69 -4.97 7.25
C ASN A 451 -5.18 -4.23 6.00
N ASP A 452 -4.52 -4.95 5.09
CA ASP A 452 -4.07 -4.42 3.82
C ASP A 452 -5.25 -4.23 2.87
N HIS A 453 -5.46 -2.98 2.45
CA HIS A 453 -6.51 -2.57 1.52
C HIS A 453 -5.96 -2.31 0.11
N ILE A 454 -4.63 -2.23 -0.04
CA ILE A 454 -3.96 -2.04 -1.34
C ILE A 454 -3.91 -3.39 -2.04
N THR A 455 -3.41 -4.41 -1.33
CA THR A 455 -3.37 -5.81 -1.78
C THR A 455 -4.09 -6.70 -0.77
N PRO A 456 -5.41 -6.95 -0.95
CA PRO A 456 -6.18 -7.78 -0.04
C PRO A 456 -5.53 -9.15 0.16
N TRP A 457 -5.49 -9.61 1.41
CA TRP A 457 -4.70 -10.78 1.78
C TRP A 457 -5.15 -12.08 1.11
N ASP A 458 -6.44 -12.19 0.78
CA ASP A 458 -7.01 -13.35 0.09
C ASP A 458 -6.55 -13.41 -1.37
N ALA A 459 -6.37 -12.26 -2.02
CA ALA A 459 -5.79 -12.17 -3.35
C ALA A 459 -4.29 -12.48 -3.34
N VAL A 460 -3.55 -11.99 -2.33
CA VAL A 460 -2.15 -12.37 -2.12
C VAL A 460 -2.02 -13.87 -1.80
N TYR A 461 -2.97 -14.45 -1.06
CA TYR A 461 -3.02 -15.88 -0.80
C TYR A 461 -3.23 -16.70 -2.09
N ARG A 462 -4.21 -16.33 -2.93
CA ARG A 462 -4.39 -16.97 -4.25
C ARG A 462 -3.16 -16.80 -5.14
N SER A 463 -2.51 -15.64 -5.09
CA SER A 463 -1.24 -15.39 -5.79
C SER A 463 -0.15 -16.40 -5.39
N ALA A 464 -0.06 -16.76 -4.11
CA ALA A 464 0.88 -17.77 -3.63
C ALA A 464 0.58 -19.18 -4.17
N LEU A 465 -0.69 -19.50 -4.43
CA LEU A 465 -1.12 -20.78 -5.00
C LEU A 465 -0.78 -20.95 -6.48
N LEU A 466 -0.49 -19.86 -7.20
CA LEU A 466 -0.10 -19.91 -8.61
C LEU A 466 1.29 -20.53 -8.82
N LEU A 467 2.15 -20.52 -7.79
CA LEU A 467 3.51 -21.07 -7.87
C LEU A 467 3.53 -22.58 -7.59
N GLY A 468 4.38 -23.30 -8.31
CA GLY A 468 4.47 -24.77 -8.25
C GLY A 468 5.34 -25.33 -7.12
N GLY A 469 6.26 -24.55 -6.55
CA GLY A 469 7.25 -25.00 -5.54
C GLY A 469 6.67 -25.16 -4.14
N GLU A 470 7.52 -25.46 -3.13
CA GLU A 470 7.07 -25.39 -1.74
C GLU A 470 6.73 -23.94 -1.38
N ARG A 471 5.57 -23.71 -0.77
CA ARG A 471 5.10 -22.36 -0.43
C ARG A 471 4.79 -22.29 1.03
N ARG A 472 5.30 -21.26 1.69
CA ARG A 472 4.90 -20.87 3.04
C ARG A 472 4.17 -19.54 2.97
N PHE A 473 3.04 -19.44 3.64
CA PHE A 473 2.23 -18.23 3.68
C PHE A 473 2.06 -17.76 5.12
N VAL A 474 2.27 -16.45 5.32
CA VAL A 474 2.13 -15.78 6.60
C VAL A 474 1.19 -14.58 6.45
N LEU A 475 0.23 -14.48 7.37
CA LEU A 475 -0.69 -13.34 7.43
C LEU A 475 -0.40 -12.51 8.69
N ALA A 476 0.23 -11.36 8.50
CA ALA A 476 0.56 -10.43 9.58
C ALA A 476 -0.65 -9.58 10.00
N ASN A 477 -0.79 -9.28 11.29
CA ASN A 477 -1.80 -8.32 11.77
C ASN A 477 -1.34 -6.88 11.55
N SER A 478 -1.36 -6.45 10.31
CA SER A 478 -0.90 -5.12 9.92
C SER A 478 -1.49 -4.68 8.57
N GLY A 479 -1.30 -3.41 8.23
CA GLY A 479 -1.59 -2.88 6.89
C GLY A 479 -0.40 -3.01 5.95
N HIS A 480 -0.55 -2.61 4.69
CA HIS A 480 0.42 -2.82 3.60
C HIS A 480 1.89 -2.60 3.98
N VAL A 481 2.23 -1.37 4.39
CA VAL A 481 3.62 -1.01 4.74
C VAL A 481 4.08 -1.72 6.01
N GLN A 482 3.22 -1.80 7.02
CA GLN A 482 3.56 -2.45 8.30
C GLN A 482 3.64 -3.99 8.16
N SER A 483 3.19 -4.58 7.05
CA SER A 483 3.42 -5.99 6.74
C SER A 483 4.83 -6.23 6.23
N ILE A 484 5.40 -5.26 5.51
CA ILE A 484 6.82 -5.26 5.10
C ILE A 484 7.72 -4.93 6.30
N LEU A 485 7.44 -3.80 6.95
CA LEU A 485 8.20 -3.28 8.09
C LEU A 485 7.61 -3.76 9.40
N ASN A 486 8.09 -4.92 9.84
CA ASN A 486 7.69 -5.52 11.10
C ASN A 486 8.94 -5.98 11.87
N PRO A 487 9.78 -5.06 12.40
CA PRO A 487 10.97 -5.47 13.15
C PRO A 487 10.60 -6.26 14.41
N PRO A 488 11.45 -7.21 14.84
CA PRO A 488 11.26 -7.92 16.12
C PRO A 488 11.16 -6.95 17.31
N GLY A 489 10.39 -7.34 18.32
CA GLY A 489 10.22 -6.56 19.56
C GLY A 489 8.99 -5.65 19.60
N HIS A 490 8.22 -5.54 18.51
CA HIS A 490 6.98 -4.77 18.53
C HIS A 490 5.88 -5.49 19.35
N PRO A 491 5.38 -4.91 20.45
CA PRO A 491 4.57 -5.63 21.44
C PRO A 491 3.16 -6.02 20.95
N LYS A 492 2.66 -5.37 19.89
CA LYS A 492 1.36 -5.69 19.28
C LYS A 492 1.47 -6.55 18.02
N ALA A 493 2.70 -6.84 17.57
CA ALA A 493 2.89 -7.65 16.37
C ALA A 493 2.52 -9.10 16.65
N HIS A 494 1.76 -9.68 15.74
CA HIS A 494 1.51 -11.11 15.65
C HIS A 494 1.16 -11.44 14.20
N PHE A 495 1.22 -12.71 13.87
CA PHE A 495 0.80 -13.22 12.57
C PHE A 495 0.09 -14.57 12.75
N VAL A 496 -0.57 -15.02 11.69
CA VAL A 496 -1.10 -16.38 11.62
C VAL A 496 -0.42 -17.14 10.49
N GLU A 497 -0.20 -18.42 10.71
CA GLU A 497 0.32 -19.33 9.70
C GLU A 497 -0.36 -20.70 9.79
N ASN A 498 -0.39 -21.40 8.66
CA ASN A 498 -0.79 -22.80 8.58
C ASN A 498 0.10 -23.49 7.54
N PRO A 499 0.82 -24.57 7.90
CA PRO A 499 1.70 -25.28 6.98
C PRO A 499 1.00 -25.85 5.74
N ARG A 500 -0.32 -26.12 5.81
CA ARG A 500 -1.09 -26.66 4.70
C ARG A 500 -1.89 -25.55 4.03
N LEU A 501 -1.55 -25.24 2.78
CA LEU A 501 -2.32 -24.32 1.96
C LEU A 501 -3.54 -25.05 1.36
N SER A 502 -4.75 -24.60 1.68
CA SER A 502 -5.99 -25.01 1.01
C SER A 502 -6.28 -24.11 -0.19
N SER A 503 -7.13 -24.57 -1.12
CA SER A 503 -7.61 -23.75 -2.23
C SER A 503 -8.49 -22.58 -1.78
N ASP A 504 -9.19 -22.73 -0.66
CA ASP A 504 -9.98 -21.66 -0.03
C ASP A 504 -9.14 -20.92 1.03
N PRO A 505 -8.87 -19.61 0.88
CA PRO A 505 -8.17 -18.80 1.88
C PRO A 505 -8.88 -18.77 3.24
N ARG A 506 -10.21 -18.85 3.26
CA ARG A 506 -11.00 -18.77 4.51
C ARG A 506 -10.86 -20.05 5.33
N ALA A 507 -10.92 -21.20 4.66
CA ALA A 507 -10.61 -22.49 5.27
C ALA A 507 -9.18 -22.50 5.84
N TRP A 508 -8.19 -22.00 5.09
CA TRP A 508 -6.82 -21.87 5.55
C TRP A 508 -6.72 -21.06 6.85
N TYR A 509 -7.37 -19.90 6.89
CA TYR A 509 -7.36 -18.99 8.04
C TYR A 509 -8.02 -19.62 9.27
N HIS A 510 -9.12 -20.35 9.10
CA HIS A 510 -9.82 -20.99 10.21
C HIS A 510 -8.94 -22.01 10.95
N ASP A 511 -8.05 -22.69 10.20
CA ASP A 511 -7.15 -23.71 10.70
C ASP A 511 -5.76 -23.15 11.06
N ALA A 512 -5.52 -21.86 10.80
CA ALA A 512 -4.26 -21.20 11.09
C ALA A 512 -4.04 -20.97 12.59
N GLN A 513 -2.76 -21.00 12.97
CA GLN A 513 -2.32 -20.78 14.34
C GLN A 513 -1.77 -19.38 14.48
N LYS A 514 -2.16 -18.70 15.56
CA LYS A 514 -1.62 -17.39 15.91
C LYS A 514 -0.24 -17.56 16.55
N VAL A 515 0.73 -16.82 16.05
CA VAL A 515 2.09 -16.71 16.59
C VAL A 515 2.32 -15.27 17.01
N GLU A 516 2.75 -15.08 18.27
CA GLU A 516 3.06 -13.75 18.80
C GLU A 516 4.42 -13.26 18.28
N GLY A 517 4.53 -11.95 18.07
CA GLY A 517 5.73 -11.29 17.58
C GLY A 517 5.75 -11.05 16.07
N SER A 518 6.93 -10.65 15.57
CA SER A 518 7.16 -10.42 14.15
C SER A 518 7.36 -11.74 13.40
N TRP A 519 7.00 -11.76 12.12
CA TRP A 519 7.31 -12.87 11.20
C TRP A 519 8.78 -12.88 10.73
N TRP A 520 9.53 -11.78 10.91
CA TRP A 520 10.93 -11.66 10.46
C TRP A 520 11.85 -12.78 10.96
N PRO A 521 11.79 -13.22 12.23
CA PRO A 521 12.60 -14.35 12.70
C PRO A 521 12.29 -15.66 11.96
N GLN A 522 11.02 -15.95 11.66
CA GLN A 522 10.66 -17.16 10.91
C GLN A 522 11.11 -17.10 9.46
N TRP A 523 11.00 -15.93 8.83
CA TRP A 523 11.56 -15.71 7.50
C TRP A 523 13.08 -15.84 7.52
N LEU A 524 13.74 -15.32 8.55
CA LEU A 524 15.19 -15.40 8.71
C LEU A 524 15.65 -16.86 8.76
N ASP A 525 15.02 -17.69 9.59
CA ASP A 525 15.32 -19.12 9.66
C ASP A 525 15.11 -19.80 8.28
N TRP A 526 14.00 -19.46 7.61
CA TRP A 526 13.65 -20.01 6.30
C TRP A 526 14.64 -19.63 5.20
N ILE A 527 15.11 -18.37 5.18
CA ILE A 527 16.04 -17.87 4.16
C ILE A 527 17.47 -18.31 4.44
N GLN A 528 17.88 -18.39 5.70
CA GLN A 528 19.22 -18.87 6.08
C GLN A 528 19.42 -20.33 5.70
N ALA A 529 18.41 -21.19 5.91
CA ALA A 529 18.41 -22.58 5.44
C ALA A 529 18.61 -22.70 3.91
N ARG A 530 18.23 -21.64 3.17
CA ARG A 530 18.32 -21.52 1.71
C ARG A 530 19.49 -20.65 1.24
N SER A 531 20.37 -20.22 2.13
CA SER A 531 21.47 -19.31 1.77
C SER A 531 22.83 -20.02 1.61
N GLY A 532 22.85 -21.34 1.80
CA GLY A 532 24.04 -22.18 1.61
C GLY A 532 25.01 -22.14 2.79
N ALA A 533 26.28 -22.46 2.56
CA ALA A 533 27.29 -22.45 3.61
C ALA A 533 27.68 -21.01 4.01
N GLN A 534 27.97 -20.80 5.30
CA GLN A 534 28.58 -19.57 5.78
C GLN A 534 30.07 -19.53 5.41
N ARG A 535 30.57 -18.32 5.15
CA ARG A 535 31.97 -18.01 4.85
C ARG A 535 32.37 -16.74 5.60
N GLU A 536 33.67 -16.56 5.78
CA GLU A 536 34.22 -15.30 6.28
C GLU A 536 33.76 -14.13 5.40
N THR A 537 33.35 -13.05 6.07
CA THR A 537 32.82 -11.87 5.42
C THR A 537 33.85 -11.19 4.52
N ARG A 538 33.43 -10.84 3.30
CA ARG A 538 34.22 -10.01 2.39
C ARG A 538 33.88 -8.55 2.63
N LEU A 539 34.82 -7.79 3.17
CA LEU A 539 34.64 -6.35 3.45
C LEU A 539 34.73 -5.48 2.19
N SER A 540 35.40 -5.97 1.13
CA SER A 540 35.44 -5.28 -0.16
C SER A 540 34.09 -5.41 -0.87
N LEU A 541 33.58 -4.26 -1.35
CA LEU A 541 32.38 -4.19 -2.17
C LEU A 541 32.75 -4.28 -3.65
N GLY A 542 31.86 -4.84 -4.45
CA GLY A 542 32.07 -5.04 -5.87
C GLY A 542 33.05 -6.17 -6.20
N SER A 543 33.60 -6.10 -7.41
CA SER A 543 34.64 -7.00 -7.93
C SER A 543 35.48 -6.26 -8.96
N ALA A 544 36.52 -6.89 -9.50
CA ALA A 544 37.33 -6.28 -10.57
C ALA A 544 36.50 -5.86 -11.80
N ASN A 545 35.49 -6.66 -12.17
CA ASN A 545 34.60 -6.36 -13.30
C ASN A 545 33.48 -5.37 -12.95
N TYR A 546 33.22 -5.17 -11.65
CA TYR A 546 32.14 -4.34 -11.12
C TYR A 546 32.68 -3.55 -9.92
N PRO A 547 33.57 -2.58 -10.15
CA PRO A 547 34.16 -1.81 -9.07
C PRO A 547 33.09 -0.96 -8.37
N PRO A 548 33.22 -0.72 -7.05
CA PRO A 548 32.31 0.17 -6.35
C PRO A 548 32.41 1.59 -6.91
N MET A 549 31.25 2.20 -7.14
CA MET A 549 31.09 3.57 -7.64
C MET A 549 30.68 4.50 -6.49
N ASP A 550 29.54 5.19 -6.62
CA ASP A 550 29.01 6.08 -5.59
C ASP A 550 28.61 5.31 -4.32
N PRO A 551 28.76 5.91 -3.12
CA PRO A 551 28.25 5.32 -1.89
C PRO A 551 26.73 5.14 -1.95
N ALA A 552 26.20 4.13 -1.24
CA ALA A 552 24.76 4.03 -1.00
C ALA A 552 24.26 5.33 -0.33
N PRO A 553 23.06 5.83 -0.70
CA PRO A 553 21.99 5.13 -1.41
C PRO A 553 22.01 5.32 -2.95
N GLY A 554 23.11 5.83 -3.51
CA GLY A 554 23.24 6.09 -4.94
C GLY A 554 22.63 7.43 -5.36
N THR A 555 22.50 7.64 -6.68
CA THR A 555 22.06 8.92 -7.24
C THR A 555 20.61 8.87 -7.74
N TYR A 556 20.12 7.70 -8.16
CA TYR A 556 18.79 7.57 -8.77
C TYR A 556 17.66 7.83 -7.76
N VAL A 557 17.89 7.44 -6.51
CA VAL A 557 16.93 7.66 -5.41
C VAL A 557 16.73 9.14 -5.06
N LEU A 558 17.71 10.00 -5.38
CA LEU A 558 17.67 11.43 -5.04
C LEU A 558 16.84 12.25 -6.03
N VAL A 559 16.49 11.66 -7.19
CA VAL A 559 15.68 12.31 -8.22
C VAL A 559 14.23 12.46 -7.74
N ARG A 560 13.64 13.65 -7.94
CA ARG A 560 12.25 13.97 -7.61
C ARG A 560 11.34 13.99 -8.85
#